data_AF-A0A7X4XG02-F1
#
_entry.id   AF-A0A7X4XG02-F1
#
_cell.length_a   1.000
_cell.length_b   1.000
_cell.length_c   1.000
_cell.angle_alpha   90.00
_cell.angle_beta   90.00
_cell.angle_gamma   90.00
#
_symmetry.space_group_name_H-M   'P 1'
#
loop_
_entity.id
_entity.type
_entity.pdbx_description
1 polymer ?
#
loop_
_entity_poly.entity_id
_entity_poly.type
_entity_poly.pdbx_seq_one_letter_code
_entity_poly.pdbx_strand_id
1 'polypeptide(L)'
;MNSTTNQQTITQKVNQWLNDVVIGLNLCPFAAKPQRNKQIKIHVSQAQSEEALLQDILDQLLELDTKDPEELETTLVVVPHLLADFTDYNFYIDWIEALIRQQDWEGIFQVATFHPDYCFAGTQPNDDENLTNRSPYPIFHLIREESLEKVLKHYPNPELIPEINIERVSQLTDQQRKALFPFLFR
;
A
#
# COMPACT_ATOMS: atom_id res chain seq x y z
N MET A 1 24.93 -0.14 13.45
CA MET A 1 25.06 -0.44 12.01
C MET A 1 24.02 -1.46 11.50
N ASN A 2 23.35 -2.25 12.35
CA ASN A 2 22.40 -3.26 11.88
C ASN A 2 21.00 -2.74 11.47
N SER A 3 20.48 -1.68 12.10
CA SER A 3 19.11 -1.19 11.82
C SER A 3 18.98 -0.52 10.45
N THR A 4 19.97 0.29 10.03
CA THR A 4 19.97 0.97 8.73
C THR A 4 20.04 -0.01 7.55
N THR A 5 20.86 -1.06 7.66
CA THR A 5 20.95 -2.12 6.65
C THR A 5 19.63 -2.90 6.52
N ASN A 6 18.91 -3.08 7.64
CA ASN A 6 17.60 -3.72 7.64
C ASN A 6 16.53 -2.85 6.96
N GLN A 7 16.48 -1.55 7.27
CA GLN A 7 15.56 -0.60 6.61
C GLN A 7 15.79 -0.53 5.11
N GLN A 8 17.05 -0.41 4.65
CA GLN A 8 17.36 -0.39 3.22
C GLN A 8 16.90 -1.67 2.52
N THR A 9 17.09 -2.83 3.15
CA THR A 9 16.62 -4.12 2.61
C THR A 9 15.10 -4.17 2.52
N ILE A 10 14.38 -3.67 3.52
CA ILE A 10 12.91 -3.59 3.52
C ILE A 10 12.43 -2.65 2.41
N THR A 11 13.00 -1.45 2.31
CA THR A 11 12.69 -0.48 1.25
C THR A 11 12.91 -1.08 -0.13
N GLN A 12 14.02 -1.81 -0.35
CA GLN A 12 14.29 -2.47 -1.63
C GLN A 12 13.23 -3.53 -1.96
N LYS A 13 12.84 -4.37 -0.99
CA LYS A 13 11.79 -5.39 -1.18
C LYS A 13 10.43 -4.78 -1.50
N VAL A 14 10.04 -3.74 -0.78
CA VAL A 14 8.77 -3.04 -1.01
C VAL A 14 8.79 -2.32 -2.36
N ASN A 15 9.90 -1.66 -2.71
CA ASN A 15 10.05 -1.03 -4.01
C ASN A 15 10.00 -2.07 -5.14
N GLN A 16 10.64 -3.23 -4.98
CA GLN A 16 10.54 -4.30 -5.96
C GLN A 16 9.10 -4.80 -6.11
N TRP A 17 8.40 -5.07 -5.01
CA TRP A 17 6.98 -5.45 -5.04
C TRP A 17 6.12 -4.39 -5.74
N LEU A 18 6.31 -3.10 -5.44
CA LEU A 18 5.59 -2.01 -6.10
C LEU A 18 5.80 -2.03 -7.62
N ASN A 19 7.04 -2.22 -8.08
CA ASN A 19 7.36 -2.23 -9.51
C ASN A 19 6.89 -3.51 -10.21
N ASP A 20 7.12 -4.69 -9.63
CA ASP A 20 6.89 -5.99 -10.27
C ASP A 20 5.41 -6.42 -10.16
N VAL A 21 4.78 -6.16 -9.02
CA VAL A 21 3.40 -6.61 -8.73
C VAL A 21 2.41 -5.50 -9.04
N VAL A 22 2.46 -4.38 -8.31
CA VAL A 22 1.43 -3.33 -8.43
C VAL A 22 1.45 -2.69 -9.81
N ILE A 23 2.64 -2.28 -10.27
CA ILE A 23 2.82 -1.64 -11.59
C ILE A 23 2.96 -2.70 -12.69
N GLY A 24 3.77 -3.74 -12.49
CA GLY A 24 4.07 -4.74 -13.51
C GLY A 24 2.88 -5.59 -13.93
N LEU A 25 1.97 -5.91 -13.00
CA LEU A 25 0.70 -6.56 -13.33
C LEU A 25 -0.40 -5.55 -13.72
N ASN A 26 -0.14 -4.24 -13.56
CA ASN A 26 -1.09 -3.15 -13.75
C ASN A 26 -2.30 -3.25 -12.79
N LEU A 27 -2.05 -3.56 -11.52
CA LEU A 27 -3.10 -3.61 -10.49
C LEU A 27 -3.56 -2.20 -10.08
N CYS A 28 -2.63 -1.24 -10.09
CA CYS A 28 -2.97 0.17 -9.94
C CYS A 28 -2.44 0.93 -11.16
N PRO A 29 -3.32 1.32 -12.11
CA PRO A 29 -2.91 2.03 -13.32
C PRO A 29 -2.31 3.42 -13.02
N PHE A 30 -2.53 3.93 -11.80
CA PHE A 30 -2.13 5.26 -11.38
C PHE A 30 -0.75 5.31 -10.72
N ALA A 31 -0.20 4.17 -10.28
CA ALA A 31 1.08 4.11 -9.57
C ALA A 31 2.30 4.33 -10.48
N ALA A 32 2.19 4.01 -11.77
CA ALA A 32 3.34 3.99 -12.68
C ALA A 32 3.94 5.39 -12.94
N LYS A 33 3.11 6.42 -13.06
CA LYS A 33 3.59 7.80 -13.31
C LYS A 33 4.30 8.39 -12.09
N PRO A 34 3.69 8.41 -10.88
CA PRO A 34 4.36 8.87 -9.67
C PRO A 34 5.66 8.11 -9.39
N GLN A 35 5.68 6.79 -9.62
CA GLN A 35 6.89 5.98 -9.44
C GLN A 35 8.03 6.41 -10.37
N ARG A 36 7.75 6.58 -11.67
CA ARG A 36 8.77 7.06 -12.64
C ARG A 36 9.30 8.45 -12.30
N ASN A 37 8.43 9.31 -11.78
CA ASN A 37 8.77 10.66 -11.38
C ASN A 37 9.43 10.73 -9.98
N LYS A 38 9.58 9.60 -9.28
CA LYS A 38 10.11 9.52 -7.90
C LYS A 38 9.26 10.29 -6.88
N GLN A 39 7.95 10.29 -7.08
CA GLN A 39 6.96 10.98 -6.24
C GLN A 39 6.28 10.03 -5.24
N ILE A 40 6.77 8.79 -5.11
CA ILE A 40 6.31 7.83 -4.10
C ILE A 40 7.40 7.69 -3.06
N LYS A 41 7.09 8.05 -1.80
CA LYS A 41 7.97 7.81 -0.67
C LYS A 41 7.69 6.44 -0.06
N ILE A 42 8.74 5.69 0.29
CA ILE A 42 8.63 4.49 1.11
C ILE A 42 9.19 4.82 2.49
N HIS A 43 8.33 4.95 3.49
CA HIS A 43 8.69 5.17 4.88
C HIS A 43 8.67 3.84 5.62
N VAL A 44 9.80 3.40 6.18
CA VAL A 44 9.86 2.17 7.00
C VAL A 44 9.76 2.56 8.47
N SER A 45 8.57 2.36 9.05
CA SER A 45 8.31 2.69 10.45
C SER A 45 9.21 1.86 11.38
N GLN A 46 9.65 2.49 12.47
CA GLN A 46 10.39 1.83 13.56
C GLN A 46 9.55 1.73 14.83
N ALA A 47 8.25 2.04 14.75
CA ALA A 47 7.34 1.98 15.86
C ALA A 47 7.31 0.58 16.50
N GLN A 48 7.28 0.56 17.84
CA GLN A 48 7.13 -0.64 18.65
C GLN A 48 5.84 -0.61 19.49
N SER A 49 5.03 0.45 19.35
CA SER A 49 3.68 0.54 19.88
C SER A 49 2.74 1.14 18.83
N GLU A 50 1.44 0.91 19.01
CA GLU A 50 0.39 1.40 18.12
C GLU A 50 0.32 2.94 18.10
N GLU A 51 0.58 3.59 19.22
CA GLU A 51 0.59 5.07 19.32
C GLU A 51 1.78 5.66 18.55
N ALA A 52 2.96 5.04 18.65
CA ALA A 52 4.13 5.45 17.91
C ALA A 52 3.91 5.26 16.40
N LEU A 53 3.23 4.19 15.98
CA LEU A 53 2.87 3.97 14.58
C LEU A 53 1.86 5.02 14.09
N LEU A 54 0.90 5.41 14.93
CA LEU A 54 -0.10 6.40 14.55
C LEU A 54 0.55 7.78 14.38
N GLN A 55 1.53 8.09 15.23
CA GLN A 55 2.37 9.29 15.09
C GLN A 55 3.19 9.25 13.80
N ASP A 56 3.83 8.12 13.45
CA ASP A 56 4.56 7.99 12.18
C ASP A 56 3.65 8.26 10.98
N ILE A 57 2.41 7.74 11.00
CA ILE A 57 1.40 7.95 9.95
C ILE A 57 0.97 9.42 9.89
N LEU A 58 0.69 10.04 11.03
CA LEU A 58 0.39 11.48 11.12
C LEU A 58 1.51 12.32 10.50
N ASP A 59 2.76 12.03 10.84
CA ASP A 59 3.91 12.75 10.29
C ASP A 59 4.02 12.59 8.76
N GLN A 60 3.67 11.41 8.23
CA GLN A 60 3.66 11.19 6.78
C GLN A 60 2.49 11.91 6.08
N LEU A 61 1.32 11.99 6.71
CA LEU A 61 0.18 12.76 6.20
C LEU A 61 0.48 14.27 6.22
N LEU A 62 1.09 14.79 7.29
CA LEU A 62 1.55 16.19 7.38
C LEU A 62 2.58 16.52 6.30
N GLU A 63 3.52 15.61 6.02
CA GLU A 63 4.49 15.81 4.96
C GLU A 63 3.83 15.85 3.58
N LEU A 64 2.83 15.00 3.32
CA LEU A 64 2.03 15.09 2.11
C LEU A 64 1.28 16.43 2.07
N ASP A 65 0.57 16.81 3.12
CA ASP A 65 -0.21 18.06 3.16
C ASP A 65 0.64 19.31 2.86
N THR A 66 1.89 19.32 3.34
CA THR A 66 2.79 20.47 3.22
C THR A 66 3.62 20.51 1.94
N LYS A 67 3.74 19.40 1.20
CA LYS A 67 4.53 19.32 -0.05
C LYS A 67 3.66 19.43 -1.29
N ASP A 68 4.25 20.00 -2.34
CA ASP A 68 3.65 19.97 -3.68
C ASP A 68 3.55 18.51 -4.19
N PRO A 69 2.42 18.09 -4.81
CA PRO A 69 2.30 16.77 -5.43
C PRO A 69 3.40 16.46 -6.46
N GLU A 70 3.97 17.47 -7.11
CA GLU A 70 5.10 17.30 -8.03
C GLU A 70 6.38 16.83 -7.32
N GLU A 71 6.53 17.14 -6.02
CA GLU A 71 7.64 16.68 -5.18
C GLU A 71 7.32 15.36 -4.48
N LEU A 72 6.11 15.23 -3.92
CA LEU A 72 5.65 14.06 -3.19
C LEU A 72 4.15 13.83 -3.41
N GLU A 73 3.83 12.77 -4.15
CA GLU A 73 2.47 12.44 -4.53
C GLU A 73 1.81 11.49 -3.52
N THR A 74 2.51 10.44 -3.10
CA THR A 74 1.98 9.43 -2.15
C THR A 74 3.07 8.89 -1.25
N THR A 75 2.67 8.30 -0.12
CA THR A 75 3.59 7.64 0.81
C THR A 75 3.13 6.22 1.14
N LEU A 76 4.02 5.25 1.01
CA LEU A 76 3.88 3.89 1.53
C LEU A 76 4.50 3.84 2.93
N VAL A 77 3.67 3.69 3.95
CA VAL A 77 4.10 3.46 5.34
C VAL A 77 4.21 1.96 5.56
N VAL A 78 5.43 1.45 5.69
CA VAL A 78 5.76 0.03 5.87
C VAL A 78 5.92 -0.26 7.35
N VAL A 79 5.24 -1.29 7.86
CA VAL A 79 5.17 -1.61 9.29
C VAL A 79 5.78 -2.99 9.56
N PRO A 80 7.12 -3.11 9.66
CA PRO A 80 7.80 -4.41 9.78
C PRO A 80 7.83 -4.98 11.21
N HIS A 81 7.43 -4.21 12.22
CA HIS A 81 7.62 -4.54 13.65
C HIS A 81 6.32 -4.67 14.45
N LEU A 82 5.18 -4.39 13.82
CA LEU A 82 3.84 -4.46 14.40
C LEU A 82 2.85 -4.97 13.36
N LEU A 83 1.62 -5.26 13.78
CA LEU A 83 0.49 -5.60 12.90
C LEU A 83 0.80 -6.76 11.94
N ALA A 84 1.56 -7.75 12.41
CA ALA A 84 1.82 -8.96 11.63
C ALA A 84 0.59 -9.89 11.58
N ASP A 85 -0.29 -9.81 12.58
CA ASP A 85 -1.60 -10.44 12.55
C ASP A 85 -2.57 -9.57 11.74
N PHE A 86 -3.27 -10.18 10.79
CA PHE A 86 -4.17 -9.46 9.89
C PHE A 86 -5.41 -8.90 10.60
N THR A 87 -5.86 -9.53 11.69
CA THR A 87 -6.99 -9.04 12.49
C THR A 87 -6.63 -7.75 13.19
N ASP A 88 -5.46 -7.73 13.84
CA ASP A 88 -4.92 -6.52 14.49
C ASP A 88 -4.71 -5.41 13.46
N TYR A 89 -4.14 -5.75 12.30
CA TYR A 89 -4.00 -4.81 11.17
C TYR A 89 -5.34 -4.21 10.73
N ASN A 90 -6.38 -5.03 10.59
CA ASN A 90 -7.71 -4.56 10.18
C ASN A 90 -8.32 -3.61 11.22
N PHE A 91 -8.24 -3.94 12.51
CA PHE A 91 -8.73 -3.03 13.56
C PHE A 91 -7.95 -1.71 13.59
N TYR A 92 -6.66 -1.75 13.23
CA TYR A 92 -5.84 -0.54 13.20
C TYR A 92 -6.25 0.44 12.09
N ILE A 93 -6.90 -0.03 11.01
CA ILE A 93 -7.40 0.85 9.93
C ILE A 93 -8.36 1.90 10.50
N ASP A 94 -9.26 1.51 11.42
CA ASP A 94 -10.23 2.41 12.04
C ASP A 94 -9.57 3.60 12.76
N TRP A 95 -8.37 3.39 13.33
CA TRP A 95 -7.60 4.42 13.99
C TRP A 95 -7.02 5.42 13.00
N ILE A 96 -6.53 4.95 11.86
CA ILE A 96 -6.01 5.81 10.79
C ILE A 96 -7.15 6.64 10.18
N GLU A 97 -8.30 6.02 9.94
CA GLU A 97 -9.47 6.77 9.46
C GLU A 97 -9.93 7.81 10.49
N ALA A 98 -9.99 7.46 11.77
CA ALA A 98 -10.34 8.41 12.83
C ALA A 98 -9.36 9.59 12.88
N LEU A 99 -8.07 9.35 12.66
CA LEU A 99 -7.05 10.39 12.55
C LEU A 99 -7.32 11.33 11.37
N ILE A 100 -7.62 10.79 10.18
CA ILE A 100 -7.95 11.58 8.99
C ILE A 100 -9.18 12.45 9.25
N ARG A 101 -10.24 11.89 9.85
CA ARG A 101 -11.44 12.64 10.25
C ARG A 101 -11.13 13.77 11.23
N GLN A 102 -10.31 13.48 12.24
CA GLN A 102 -9.97 14.46 13.28
C GLN A 102 -9.18 15.67 12.74
N GLN A 103 -8.42 15.48 11.67
CA GLN A 103 -7.64 16.56 11.02
C GLN A 103 -8.40 17.25 9.87
N ASP A 104 -9.71 16.96 9.70
CA ASP A 104 -10.52 17.45 8.59
C ASP A 104 -9.94 17.09 7.20
N TRP A 105 -9.30 15.92 7.10
CA TRP A 105 -8.68 15.42 5.87
C TRP A 105 -9.54 14.43 5.07
N GLU A 106 -10.80 14.23 5.46
CA GLU A 106 -11.77 13.47 4.66
C GLU A 106 -11.94 14.11 3.27
N GLY A 107 -11.85 13.31 2.21
CA GLY A 107 -11.91 13.82 0.84
C GLY A 107 -10.59 14.45 0.36
N ILE A 108 -9.57 14.52 1.21
CA ILE A 108 -8.23 15.02 0.88
C ILE A 108 -7.25 13.86 0.79
N PHE A 109 -7.24 12.99 1.79
CA PHE A 109 -6.41 11.80 1.84
C PHE A 109 -7.25 10.53 2.03
N GLN A 110 -6.91 9.51 1.26
CA GLN A 110 -7.41 8.15 1.44
C GLN A 110 -6.27 7.19 1.74
N VAL A 111 -6.61 6.03 2.30
CA VAL A 111 -5.67 4.98 2.65
C VAL A 111 -6.02 3.70 1.90
N ALA A 112 -5.10 3.22 1.06
CA ALA A 112 -5.17 1.88 0.50
C ALA A 112 -4.35 0.90 1.37
N THR A 113 -4.87 -0.30 1.57
CA THR A 113 -4.38 -1.26 2.56
C THR A 113 -3.78 -2.49 1.91
N PHE A 114 -2.65 -2.94 2.44
CA PHE A 114 -1.92 -4.11 1.96
C PHE A 114 -1.32 -4.88 3.13
N HIS A 115 -1.40 -6.21 3.07
CA HIS A 115 -0.92 -7.09 4.14
C HIS A 115 -0.39 -8.42 3.59
N PRO A 116 0.63 -9.07 4.18
CA PRO A 116 1.08 -10.40 3.76
C PRO A 116 -0.03 -11.45 3.86
N ASP A 117 -0.93 -11.28 4.82
CA ASP A 117 -2.08 -12.14 5.10
C ASP A 117 -3.44 -11.56 4.66
N TYR A 118 -3.43 -10.60 3.73
CA TYR A 118 -4.65 -9.91 3.30
C TYR A 118 -5.75 -10.88 2.86
N CYS A 119 -6.93 -10.80 3.47
CA CYS A 119 -8.09 -11.61 3.11
C CYS A 119 -9.32 -10.71 3.04
N PHE A 120 -9.92 -10.57 1.87
CA PHE A 120 -11.15 -9.80 1.73
C PHE A 120 -12.30 -10.44 2.49
N ALA A 121 -13.26 -9.62 2.94
CA ALA A 121 -14.45 -10.11 3.58
C ALA A 121 -15.25 -11.01 2.62
N GLY A 122 -15.60 -12.22 3.06
CA GLY A 122 -16.36 -13.18 2.24
C GLY A 122 -15.52 -14.12 1.39
N THR A 123 -14.19 -14.01 1.43
CA THR A 123 -13.26 -14.83 0.65
C THR A 123 -12.55 -15.86 1.55
N GLN A 124 -11.97 -16.89 0.95
CA GLN A 124 -11.10 -17.83 1.65
C GLN A 124 -9.64 -17.35 1.58
N PRO A 125 -8.78 -17.69 2.57
CA PRO A 125 -7.39 -17.21 2.61
C PRO A 125 -6.54 -17.51 1.37
N ASN A 126 -6.89 -18.56 0.62
CA ASN A 126 -6.17 -19.00 -0.57
C ASN A 126 -6.81 -18.53 -1.89
N ASP A 127 -7.89 -17.75 -1.84
CA ASP A 127 -8.54 -17.23 -3.05
C ASP A 127 -7.64 -16.21 -3.75
N ASP A 128 -7.62 -16.30 -5.08
CA ASP A 128 -6.69 -15.54 -5.92
C ASP A 128 -6.89 -14.03 -5.81
N GLU A 129 -8.12 -13.57 -5.60
CA GLU A 129 -8.44 -12.15 -5.44
C GLU A 129 -7.67 -11.49 -4.30
N ASN A 130 -7.33 -12.25 -3.24
CA ASN A 130 -6.54 -11.71 -2.14
C ASN A 130 -5.16 -11.24 -2.62
N LEU A 131 -4.60 -11.85 -3.69
CA LEU A 131 -3.30 -11.46 -4.25
C LEU A 131 -3.26 -10.01 -4.72
N THR A 132 -4.39 -9.36 -5.00
CA THR A 132 -4.41 -7.95 -5.40
C THR A 132 -3.90 -7.02 -4.31
N ASN A 133 -4.05 -7.42 -3.04
CA ASN A 133 -3.69 -6.61 -1.87
C ASN A 133 -2.62 -7.29 -0.98
N ARG A 134 -2.05 -8.41 -1.45
CA ARG A 134 -0.94 -9.09 -0.75
C ARG A 134 0.37 -8.36 -0.96
N SER A 135 1.08 -8.08 0.13
CA SER A 135 2.34 -7.33 0.17
C SER A 135 3.41 -8.01 1.03
N PRO A 136 4.70 -7.70 0.86
CA PRO A 136 5.77 -8.32 1.64
C PRO A 136 5.78 -7.97 3.13
N TYR A 137 5.08 -6.90 3.51
CA TYR A 137 4.92 -6.38 4.87
C TYR A 137 3.53 -5.75 5.01
N PRO A 138 3.01 -5.54 6.22
CA PRO A 138 1.88 -4.64 6.44
C PRO A 138 2.23 -3.24 5.92
N ILE A 139 1.39 -2.68 5.05
CA ILE A 139 1.62 -1.39 4.41
C ILE A 139 0.32 -0.59 4.38
N PHE A 140 0.41 0.69 4.74
CA PHE A 140 -0.62 1.69 4.49
C PHE A 140 -0.15 2.62 3.38
N HIS A 141 -0.91 2.72 2.29
CA HIS A 141 -0.62 3.63 1.19
C HIS A 141 -1.47 4.89 1.33
N LEU A 142 -0.83 5.98 1.72
CA LEU A 142 -1.43 7.30 1.88
C LEU A 142 -1.47 7.99 0.52
N ILE A 143 -2.65 8.34 0.04
CA ILE A 143 -2.90 8.82 -1.32
C ILE A 143 -3.71 10.12 -1.28
N ARG A 144 -3.33 11.10 -2.11
CA ARG A 144 -4.13 12.31 -2.34
C ARG A 144 -5.36 11.98 -3.19
N GLU A 145 -6.55 12.23 -2.67
CA GLU A 145 -7.80 11.97 -3.37
C GLU A 145 -7.93 12.82 -4.63
N GLU A 146 -7.61 14.12 -4.56
CA GLU A 146 -7.72 15.03 -5.70
C GLU A 146 -6.92 14.54 -6.92
N SER A 147 -5.70 14.05 -6.69
CA SER A 147 -4.86 13.50 -7.75
C SER A 147 -5.46 12.24 -8.36
N LEU A 148 -5.98 11.34 -7.53
CA LEU A 148 -6.62 10.12 -7.99
C LEU A 148 -7.88 10.43 -8.82
N GLU A 149 -8.75 11.31 -8.32
CA GLU A 149 -9.97 11.73 -9.01
C GLU A 149 -9.69 12.35 -10.39
N LYS A 150 -8.66 13.20 -10.50
CA LYS A 150 -8.25 13.81 -11.78
C LYS A 150 -7.96 12.73 -12.83
N VAL A 151 -7.26 11.67 -12.45
CA VAL A 151 -6.91 10.59 -13.37
C VAL A 151 -8.10 9.68 -13.64
N LEU A 152 -8.91 9.37 -12.62
CA LEU A 152 -10.12 8.55 -12.75
C LEU A 152 -11.12 9.14 -13.75
N LYS A 153 -11.29 10.47 -13.79
CA LYS A 153 -12.19 11.17 -14.75
C LYS A 153 -11.86 10.88 -16.22
N HIS A 154 -10.62 10.48 -16.51
CA HIS A 154 -10.13 10.25 -17.88
C HIS A 154 -9.82 8.77 -18.13
N TYR A 155 -9.91 7.93 -17.10
CA TYR A 155 -9.69 6.50 -17.21
C TYR A 155 -11.02 5.84 -17.64
N PRO A 156 -11.03 4.99 -18.67
CA PRO A 156 -12.25 4.32 -19.09
C PRO A 156 -12.65 3.25 -18.07
N ASN A 157 -13.92 3.26 -17.64
CA ASN A 157 -14.53 2.27 -16.76
C ASN A 157 -13.70 1.96 -15.48
N PRO A 158 -13.34 2.97 -14.68
CA PRO A 158 -12.51 2.78 -13.48
C PRO A 158 -13.15 1.85 -12.44
N GLU A 159 -14.48 1.71 -12.47
CA GLU A 159 -15.23 0.77 -11.64
C GLU A 159 -14.89 -0.69 -11.92
N LEU A 160 -14.31 -1.01 -13.09
CA LEU A 160 -13.91 -2.37 -13.47
C LEU A 160 -12.49 -2.74 -12.99
N ILE A 161 -11.76 -1.81 -12.37
CA ILE A 161 -10.39 -2.06 -11.90
C ILE A 161 -10.34 -3.27 -10.95
N PRO A 162 -11.24 -3.43 -9.95
CA PRO A 162 -11.25 -4.61 -9.09
C PRO A 162 -11.39 -5.91 -9.88
N GLU A 163 -12.35 -6.03 -10.80
CA GLU A 163 -12.57 -7.24 -11.58
C GLU A 163 -11.38 -7.55 -12.50
N ILE A 164 -10.81 -6.53 -13.15
CA ILE A 164 -9.62 -6.65 -13.99
C ILE A 164 -8.43 -7.15 -13.16
N ASN A 165 -8.27 -6.64 -11.94
CA ASN A 165 -7.20 -7.05 -11.03
C ASN A 165 -7.35 -8.51 -10.62
N ILE A 166 -8.57 -8.92 -10.26
CA ILE A 166 -8.88 -10.31 -9.89
C ILE A 166 -8.61 -11.26 -11.07
N GLU A 167 -9.09 -10.92 -12.27
CA GLU A 167 -8.84 -11.72 -13.47
C GLU A 167 -7.33 -11.84 -13.72
N ARG A 168 -6.60 -10.72 -13.60
CA ARG A 168 -5.16 -10.66 -13.81
C ARG A 168 -4.39 -11.58 -12.87
N VAL A 169 -4.68 -11.55 -11.57
CA VAL A 169 -3.97 -12.39 -10.59
C VAL A 169 -4.38 -13.86 -10.68
N SER A 170 -5.63 -14.14 -11.05
CA SER A 170 -6.14 -15.50 -11.26
C SER A 170 -5.45 -16.22 -12.43
N GLN A 171 -5.02 -15.47 -13.44
CA GLN A 171 -4.29 -16.00 -14.60
C GLN A 171 -2.79 -16.28 -14.32
N LEU A 172 -2.28 -15.94 -13.14
CA LEU A 172 -0.88 -16.20 -12.79
C LEU A 172 -0.61 -17.69 -12.60
N THR A 173 0.38 -18.21 -13.32
CA THR A 173 0.93 -19.55 -13.08
C THR A 173 1.61 -19.65 -11.71
N ASP A 174 1.74 -20.86 -11.17
CA ASP A 174 2.45 -21.10 -9.91
C ASP A 174 3.88 -20.55 -9.91
N GLN A 175 4.57 -20.64 -11.04
CA GLN A 175 5.92 -20.09 -11.19
C GLN A 175 5.91 -18.56 -11.07
N GLN A 176 4.96 -17.88 -11.71
CA GLN A 176 4.80 -16.43 -11.59
C GLN A 176 4.41 -16.03 -10.17
N ARG A 177 3.48 -16.77 -9.53
CA ARG A 177 3.09 -16.51 -8.13
C ARG A 177 4.29 -16.60 -7.19
N LYS A 178 5.13 -17.63 -7.32
CA LYS A 178 6.36 -17.77 -6.53
C LYS A 178 7.38 -16.65 -6.80
N ALA A 179 7.48 -16.19 -8.04
CA ALA A 179 8.40 -15.11 -8.40
C ALA A 179 7.93 -13.73 -7.89
N LEU A 180 6.64 -13.45 -7.99
CA LEU A 180 6.02 -12.15 -7.66
C LEU A 180 5.68 -12.02 -6.17
N PHE A 181 5.29 -13.14 -5.53
CA PHE A 181 4.90 -13.20 -4.13
C PHE A 181 5.77 -14.19 -3.32
N PRO A 182 7.12 -14.11 -3.40
CA PRO A 182 8.00 -15.10 -2.76
C PRO A 182 7.84 -15.15 -1.24
N PHE A 183 7.29 -14.10 -0.63
CA PHE A 183 7.02 -14.02 0.80
C PHE A 183 5.86 -14.91 1.27
N LEU A 184 5.00 -15.39 0.36
CA LEU A 184 3.89 -16.30 0.69
C LEU A 184 4.30 -17.79 0.72
N PHE A 185 5.48 -18.14 0.19
CA PHE A 185 5.91 -19.52 -0.01
C PHE A 185 7.11 -19.92 0.88
N ARG A 186 7.17 -19.37 2.10
CA ARG A 186 8.26 -19.61 3.04
C ARG A 186 8.10 -20.90 3.82
#